data_AF-A0A956TZY3-F1
#
_entry.id   AF-A0A956TZY3-F1
#
_cell.length_a   1.000
_cell.length_b   1.000
_cell.length_c   1.000
_cell.angle_alpha   90.00
_cell.angle_beta   90.00
_cell.angle_gamma   90.00
#
_symmetry.space_group_name_H-M   'P 1'
#
loop_
_entity.id
_entity.type
_entity.pdbx_description
1 polymer ?
#
loop_
_entity_poly.entity_id
_entity_poly.type
_entity_poly.pdbx_seq_one_letter_code
_entity_poly.pdbx_strand_id
1 'polypeptide(L)' 'MLSDNDLKELEKNNILRALKKTGWKVSGKDGAAAMLGVPPSTLNSKIKAFGIDIPSK' A
#
# COMPACT_ATOMS: atom_id res chain seq x y z
N MET A 1 -13.59 10.31 -17.79
CA MET A 1 -12.95 11.10 -16.72
C MET A 1 -13.03 10.24 -15.47
N LEU A 2 -11.92 9.94 -14.81
CA LEU A 2 -11.95 9.16 -13.55
C LEU A 2 -12.50 10.06 -12.44
N SER A 3 -13.40 9.52 -11.61
CA SER A 3 -13.86 10.22 -10.42
C SER A 3 -12.82 10.14 -9.30
N ASP A 4 -12.90 11.05 -8.31
CA ASP A 4 -12.04 10.99 -7.12
C ASP A 4 -12.13 9.64 -6.39
N ASN A 5 -13.29 8.99 -6.47
CA ASN A 5 -13.50 7.69 -5.85
C ASN A 5 -12.77 6.57 -6.61
N ASP A 6 -12.75 6.63 -7.95
CA ASP A 6 -12.02 5.67 -8.78
C ASP A 6 -10.50 5.76 -8.54
N LEU A 7 -9.98 6.98 -8.36
CA LEU A 7 -8.56 7.20 -8.04
C LEU A 7 -8.18 6.62 -6.68
N LYS A 8 -9.04 6.77 -5.67
CA LYS A 8 -8.84 6.17 -4.34
C LYS A 8 -8.85 4.65 -4.39
N GLU A 9 -9.78 4.06 -5.12
CA GLU A 9 -9.85 2.60 -5.27
C GLU A 9 -8.64 2.06 -6.02
N LEU A 10 -8.20 2.74 -7.08
CA LEU A 10 -7.00 2.35 -7.81
C LEU A 10 -5.75 2.42 -6.90
N GLU A 11 -5.63 3.48 -6.10
CA GLU A 11 -4.54 3.63 -5.14
C GLU A 11 -4.54 2.51 -4.08
N LYS A 12 -5.70 2.25 -3.47
CA LYS A 12 -5.88 1.16 -2.50
C LYS A 12 -5.49 -0.19 -3.10
N ASN A 13 -5.94 -0.46 -4.33
CA ASN A 13 -5.61 -1.69 -5.05
C ASN A 13 -4.11 -1.83 -5.35
N ASN A 14 -3.44 -0.73 -5.71
CA ASN A 14 -1.99 -0.72 -5.92
C ASN A 14 -1.22 -1.03 -4.63
N ILE A 15 -1.64 -0.45 -3.50
CA ILE A 15 -1.05 -0.74 -2.19
C ILE A 15 -1.23 -2.21 -1.82
N LEU A 16 -2.44 -2.76 -1.97
CA LEU A 16 -2.73 -4.17 -1.69
C LEU A 16 -1.89 -5.11 -2.55
N ARG A 17 -1.71 -4.80 -3.85
CA ARG A 17 -0.88 -5.60 -4.76
C ARG A 17 0.59 -5.58 -4.33
N ALA A 18 1.12 -4.41 -3.98
CA ALA A 18 2.49 -4.29 -3.49
C ALA A 18 2.69 -5.09 -2.20
N LEU A 19 1.80 -4.93 -1.22
CA LEU A 19 1.85 -5.69 0.04
C LEU A 19 1.80 -7.20 -0.20
N LYS A 20 0.89 -7.70 -1.04
CA LYS A 20 0.82 -9.13 -1.35
C LYS A 20 2.10 -9.63 -2.02
N LYS A 21 2.65 -8.86 -2.97
CA LYS A 21 3.87 -9.23 -3.69
C LYS A 21 5.12 -9.27 -2.80
N THR A 22 5.13 -8.50 -1.72
CA THR A 22 6.24 -8.47 -0.74
C THR A 22 5.99 -9.35 0.49
N GLY A 23 4.93 -10.17 0.49
CA GLY A 23 4.57 -11.01 1.64
C GLY A 23 4.20 -10.18 2.87
N TRP A 24 3.45 -9.10 2.66
CA TRP A 24 2.97 -8.16 3.68
C TRP A 24 4.05 -7.33 4.37
N LYS A 25 5.27 -7.34 3.80
CA LYS A 25 6.38 -6.52 4.28
C LYS A 25 6.20 -5.07 3.85
N VAL A 26 6.02 -4.17 4.80
CA VAL A 26 5.84 -2.72 4.54
C VAL A 26 7.17 -2.04 4.22
N SER A 27 8.24 -2.34 4.97
CA SER A 27 9.52 -1.63 4.94
C SER A 27 10.71 -2.49 4.51
N GLY A 28 11.87 -1.86 4.26
CA GLY A 28 13.09 -2.52 3.80
C GLY A 28 13.21 -2.55 2.28
N LYS A 29 14.39 -2.97 1.77
CA LYS A 29 14.71 -2.96 0.33
C LYS A 29 13.71 -3.74 -0.55
N ASP A 30 13.14 -4.80 0.00
CA ASP A 30 12.16 -5.67 -0.66
C ASP A 30 10.73 -5.44 -0.14
N GLY A 31 10.49 -4.34 0.58
CA GLY A 31 9.19 -3.98 1.14
C GLY A 31 8.28 -3.26 0.15
N ALA A 32 6.99 -3.24 0.43
CA ALA A 32 5.98 -2.62 -0.42
C ALA A 32 6.24 -1.12 -0.63
N ALA A 33 6.78 -0.42 0.40
CA ALA A 33 7.13 0.99 0.29
C ALA A 33 8.24 1.23 -0.74
N ALA A 34 9.28 0.38 -0.74
CA ALA A 34 10.36 0.44 -1.72
C ALA A 34 9.84 0.12 -3.14
N MET A 35 8.96 -0.87 -3.28
CA MET A 35 8.34 -1.21 -4.57
C MET A 35 7.45 -0.09 -5.13
N LEU A 36 6.75 0.63 -4.26
CA LEU A 36 5.91 1.76 -4.63
C LEU A 36 6.69 3.08 -4.76
N GLY A 37 7.98 3.11 -4.41
CA GLY A 37 8.80 4.31 -4.45
C GLY A 37 8.40 5.38 -3.44
N VAL A 38 7.79 4.99 -2.31
CA VAL A 38 7.34 5.91 -1.26
C VAL A 38 8.05 5.63 0.06
N PRO A 39 8.17 6.63 0.96
CA PRO A 39 8.65 6.38 2.31
C PRO A 39 7.77 5.35 3.05
N PRO A 40 8.35 4.46 3.88
CA PRO A 40 7.57 3.52 4.69
C PRO A 40 6.54 4.20 5.61
N SER A 41 6.86 5.39 6.13
CA SER A 41 5.93 6.20 6.92
C SER A 41 4.70 6.63 6.10
N THR A 42 4.89 7.05 4.85
CA THR A 42 3.81 7.38 3.92
C THR A 42 2.94 6.16 3.63
N LEU A 43 3.56 5.00 3.35
CA LEU A 43 2.80 3.78 3.10
C LEU A 43 1.98 3.38 4.33
N ASN A 44 2.55 3.44 5.53
CA ASN A 44 1.85 3.16 6.78
C ASN A 44 0.63 4.07 6.99
N SER A 45 0.76 5.38 6.73
CA SER A 45 -0.37 6.30 6.82
C SER A 45 -1.47 5.96 5.82
N LYS A 46 -1.11 5.57 4.58
CA LYS A 46 -2.08 5.15 3.56
C LYS A 46 -2.78 3.84 3.91
N ILE A 47 -2.05 2.85 4.44
CA ILE A 47 -2.63 1.59 4.93
C ILE A 47 -3.69 1.87 5.98
N LYS A 48 -3.38 2.73 6.97
CA LYS A 48 -4.34 3.15 8.00
C LYS A 48 -5.54 3.88 7.39
N ALA A 49 -5.30 4.83 6.48
CA ALA A 49 -6.35 5.61 5.84
C ALA A 49 -7.30 4.76 4.98
N PHE A 50 -6.80 3.72 4.32
CA PHE A 50 -7.58 2.79 3.51
C PHE A 50 -8.17 1.61 4.32
N GLY A 51 -7.88 1.53 5.62
CA GLY A 51 -8.32 0.43 6.48
C GLY A 51 -7.82 -0.93 6.01
N ILE A 52 -6.58 -0.99 5.49
CA ILE A 52 -5.98 -2.24 5.03
C ILE A 52 -5.47 -3.00 6.25
N ASP A 53 -6.06 -4.16 6.50
CA ASP A 53 -5.57 -5.08 7.52
C ASP A 53 -4.39 -5.88 6.98
N ILE A 54 -3.27 -5.80 7.70
CA ILE A 54 -2.06 -6.53 7.35
C ILE A 54 -2.09 -7.80 8.21
N PRO A 55 -2.22 -8.99 7.61
CA PRO A 55 -2.14 -10.25 8.36
C PRO A 55 -0.75 -10.32 8.99
N SER A 56 -0.71 -10.04 10.29
CA SER A 56 0.45 -10.27 11.12
C SER A 56 0.54 -11.78 11.30
N LYS A 57 1.73 -12.33 11.01
CA LYS A 57 2.04 -13.75 11.18
C LYS A 57 1.61 -14.29 12.54
#